data_AF-A0A4Q5PVL9-F1
#
_entry.id   AF-A0A4Q5PVL9-F1
#
_cell.length_a   1.000
_cell.length_b   1.000
_cell.length_c   1.000
_cell.angle_alpha   90.00
_cell.angle_beta   90.00
_cell.angle_gamma   90.00
#
_symmetry.space_group_name_H-M   'P 1'
#
loop_
_entity.id
_entity.type
_entity.pdbx_description
1 polymer ?
#
loop_
_entity_poly.entity_id
_entity_poly.type
_entity_poly.pdbx_seq_one_letter_code
_entity_poly.pdbx_strand_id
1 'polypeptide(L)'
;MGIDEKILPYTEASKNDANLRWLLQNYNSNGFLERRVPISLQVNIKVSKDFKNKARISMFVSRFLTYAPPYTDNNISFFRQGGSPYFGMELNFNL
;
A
#
# COMPACT_ATOMS: atom_id res chain seq x y z
N MET A 1 -4.18 27.39 24.23
CA MET A 1 -4.49 28.18 25.45
C MET A 1 -3.89 29.55 25.22
N GLY A 2 -4.71 30.61 25.20
CA GLY A 2 -4.18 31.97 25.03
C GLY A 2 -3.35 32.38 26.25
N ILE A 3 -2.55 33.43 26.09
CA ILE A 3 -1.78 34.07 27.16
C ILE A 3 -2.62 34.51 28.38
N ASP A 4 -3.95 34.62 28.20
CA ASP A 4 -4.94 34.93 29.24
C ASP A 4 -5.62 33.68 29.84
N GLU A 5 -5.13 32.46 29.51
CA GLU A 5 -5.67 31.15 29.93
C GLU A 5 -7.14 30.88 29.57
N LYS A 6 -7.81 31.82 28.90
CA LYS A 6 -9.23 31.74 28.55
C LYS A 6 -9.44 30.90 27.29
N ILE A 7 -10.30 29.90 27.37
CA ILE A 7 -10.78 29.13 26.21
C ILE A 7 -11.96 29.88 25.60
N LEU A 8 -11.79 30.34 24.35
CA LEU A 8 -12.86 30.99 23.59
C LEU A 8 -13.53 29.96 22.67
N PRO A 9 -14.87 29.86 22.65
CA PRO A 9 -15.57 28.97 21.73
C PRO A 9 -15.45 29.45 20.29
N TYR A 10 -15.52 28.52 19.34
CA TYR A 10 -15.62 28.86 17.91
C TYR A 10 -16.93 29.61 17.63
N THR A 11 -16.86 30.68 16.83
CA THR A 11 -18.01 31.42 16.33
C THR A 11 -17.89 31.61 14.82
N GLU A 12 -19.01 31.76 14.11
CA GLU A 12 -18.99 32.02 12.65
C GLU A 12 -18.21 33.29 12.29
N ALA A 13 -18.17 34.29 13.18
CA ALA A 13 -17.34 35.49 13.00
C ALA A 13 -15.83 35.17 12.93
N SER A 14 -15.37 34.15 13.67
CA SER A 14 -13.98 33.68 13.66
C SER A 14 -13.54 33.15 12.29
N LYS A 15 -14.48 32.79 11.40
CA LYS A 15 -14.18 32.33 10.03
C LYS A 15 -13.73 33.46 9.09
N ASN A 16 -14.21 34.67 9.35
CA ASN A 16 -13.93 35.85 8.52
C ASN A 16 -12.84 36.75 9.13
N ASP A 17 -12.36 36.42 10.33
CA ASP A 17 -11.29 37.15 11.00
C ASP A 17 -9.94 36.97 10.28
N ALA A 18 -9.22 38.08 10.06
CA ALA A 18 -7.99 38.10 9.27
C ALA A 18 -6.85 37.24 9.86
N ASN A 19 -6.83 37.07 11.18
CA ASN A 19 -5.80 36.29 11.89
C ASN A 19 -6.24 34.84 12.07
N LEU A 20 -7.52 34.60 12.40
CA LEU A 20 -8.02 33.26 12.72
C LEU A 20 -8.35 32.41 11.50
N ARG A 21 -8.62 33.02 10.33
CA ARG A 21 -9.00 32.28 9.12
C ARG A 21 -7.93 31.28 8.65
N TRP A 22 -6.65 31.55 8.93
CA TRP A 22 -5.54 30.65 8.58
C TRP A 22 -5.49 29.38 9.44
N LEU A 23 -6.15 29.37 10.60
CA LEU A 23 -6.24 28.23 11.50
C LEU A 23 -7.35 27.25 11.11
N LEU A 24 -8.23 27.64 10.18
CA LEU A 24 -9.27 26.76 9.67
C LEU A 24 -8.67 25.68 8.77
N GLN A 25 -8.68 24.45 9.27
CA GLN A 25 -8.34 23.28 8.47
C GLN A 25 -9.60 22.78 7.76
N ASN A 26 -9.65 23.02 6.45
CA ASN A 26 -10.69 22.43 5.61
C ASN A 26 -10.28 20.99 5.30
N TYR A 27 -10.94 20.05 5.93
CA TYR A 27 -10.74 18.64 5.64
C TYR A 27 -11.75 18.18 4.59
N ASN A 28 -11.29 17.34 3.68
CA ASN A 28 -12.19 16.57 2.85
C ASN A 28 -12.90 15.54 3.75
N SER A 29 -14.23 15.52 3.75
CA SER A 29 -15.03 14.54 4.48
C SER A 29 -14.66 13.09 4.13
N ASN A 30 -14.15 12.85 2.91
CA ASN A 30 -13.69 11.54 2.47
C ASN A 30 -12.40 11.09 3.15
N GLY A 31 -11.62 12.00 3.75
CA GLY A 31 -10.38 11.70 4.46
C GLY A 31 -10.57 11.01 5.81
N PHE A 32 -11.80 11.03 6.34
CA PHE A 32 -12.16 10.37 7.60
C PHE A 32 -12.96 9.09 7.40
N LEU A 33 -13.19 8.67 6.15
CA LEU A 33 -13.88 7.42 5.85
C LEU A 33 -12.99 6.24 6.24
N GLU A 34 -13.58 5.26 6.92
CA GLU A 34 -12.89 4.05 7.29
C GLU A 34 -12.49 3.27 6.02
N ARG A 35 -11.19 3.00 5.89
CA ARG A 35 -10.64 2.28 4.74
C ARG A 35 -10.31 0.83 5.12
N ARG A 36 -11.01 -0.12 4.50
CA ARG A 36 -10.75 -1.56 4.67
C ARG A 36 -10.15 -2.15 3.41
N VAL A 37 -8.86 -2.46 3.46
CA VAL A 37 -8.14 -3.10 2.35
C VAL A 37 -7.87 -4.57 2.71
N PRO A 38 -8.33 -5.54 1.89
CA PRO A 38 -8.05 -6.95 2.16
C PRO A 38 -6.59 -7.28 1.89
N ILE A 39 -6.13 -8.36 2.51
CA ILE A 39 -4.77 -8.87 2.33
C ILE A 39 -4.53 -9.27 0.86
N SER A 40 -3.34 -8.97 0.36
CA SER A 40 -2.87 -9.37 -0.97
C SER A 40 -1.61 -10.19 -0.80
N LEU A 41 -1.62 -11.43 -1.30
CA LEU A 41 -0.53 -12.39 -1.15
C LEU A 41 -0.03 -12.85 -2.52
N GLN A 42 1.28 -13.01 -2.63
CA GLN A 42 1.95 -13.58 -3.79
C GLN A 42 3.07 -14.51 -3.36
N VAL A 43 3.10 -15.70 -3.95
CA VAL A 43 4.10 -16.73 -3.68
C VAL A 43 4.97 -16.93 -4.92
N ASN A 44 6.28 -16.91 -4.71
CA ASN A 44 7.30 -17.18 -5.71
C ASN A 44 8.12 -18.40 -5.25
N ILE A 45 8.46 -19.29 -6.18
CA ILE A 45 9.20 -20.52 -5.86
C ILE A 45 10.49 -20.54 -6.67
N LYS A 46 11.60 -20.91 -6.03
CA LYS A 46 12.88 -21.20 -6.68
C LYS A 46 13.41 -22.54 -6.18
N VAL A 47 13.81 -23.40 -7.10
CA VAL A 47 14.41 -24.70 -6.84
C VAL A 47 15.78 -24.72 -7.50
N SER A 48 16.81 -25.04 -6.73
CA SER A 48 18.20 -25.09 -7.21
C SER A 48 18.83 -26.44 -6.90
N LYS A 49 19.62 -26.96 -7.83
CA LYS A 49 20.42 -28.17 -7.66
C LYS A 49 21.88 -27.88 -7.99
N ASP A 50 22.75 -28.21 -7.04
CA ASP A 50 24.20 -28.11 -7.17
C ASP A 50 24.82 -29.41 -7.70
N PHE A 51 25.79 -29.26 -8.61
CA PHE A 51 26.56 -30.36 -9.20
C PHE A 51 28.03 -30.19 -8.83
N LYS A 52 28.46 -30.91 -7.78
CA LYS A 52 29.86 -30.97 -7.30
C LYS A 52 30.54 -29.60 -7.17
N ASN A 53 29.79 -28.55 -6.77
CA ASN A 53 30.24 -27.16 -6.69
C ASN A 53 30.78 -26.53 -7.99
N LYS A 54 30.67 -27.21 -9.14
CA LYS A 54 31.12 -26.72 -10.45
C LYS A 54 30.01 -26.05 -11.25
N ALA A 55 28.78 -26.49 -11.04
CA ALA A 55 27.62 -25.93 -11.71
C ALA A 55 26.38 -25.96 -10.81
N ARG A 56 25.51 -24.96 -10.94
CA ARG A 56 24.21 -24.88 -10.28
C ARG A 56 23.14 -24.60 -11.32
N ILE A 57 22.14 -25.47 -11.36
CA ILE A 57 20.94 -25.29 -12.17
C ILE A 57 19.83 -24.82 -11.26
N SER A 58 19.16 -23.71 -11.60
CA SER A 58 18.02 -23.21 -10.85
C SER A 58 16.83 -23.02 -11.77
N MET A 59 15.64 -23.40 -11.31
CA MET A 59 14.37 -23.10 -11.94
C MET A 59 13.55 -22.26 -10.98
N PHE A 60 12.85 -21.26 -11.49
CA PHE A 60 12.01 -20.40 -10.68
C PHE A 60 10.69 -20.09 -11.38
N VAL A 61 9.67 -19.86 -10.56
CA VAL A 61 8.37 -19.38 -10.99
C VAL A 61 7.95 -18.21 -10.12
N SER A 62 7.70 -17.08 -10.78
CA SER A 62 7.12 -15.90 -10.17
C SER A 62 5.60 -15.92 -10.36
N ARG A 63 4.87 -15.39 -9.38
CA ARG A 63 3.39 -15.38 -9.36
C ARG A 63 2.79 -16.79 -9.42
N PHE A 64 3.43 -17.77 -8.77
CA PHE A 64 2.95 -19.15 -8.73
C PHE A 64 1.56 -19.26 -8.10
N LEU A 65 1.37 -18.55 -6.98
CA LEU A 65 0.07 -18.37 -6.35
C LEU A 65 -0.12 -16.88 -6.06
N THR A 66 -1.24 -16.31 -6.52
CA THR A 66 -1.61 -14.92 -6.22
C THR A 66 -3.02 -14.90 -5.64
N TYR A 67 -3.16 -14.39 -4.42
CA TYR A 67 -4.45 -14.12 -3.77
C TYR A 67 -4.59 -12.61 -3.62
N ALA A 68 -5.46 -12.00 -4.44
CA ALA A 68 -5.67 -10.57 -4.43
C ALA A 68 -7.17 -10.28 -4.63
N PRO A 69 -7.99 -10.38 -3.57
CA PRO A 69 -9.43 -10.15 -3.69
C PRO A 69 -9.71 -8.70 -4.10
N PRO A 70 -10.74 -8.47 -4.94
CA PRO A 70 -11.21 -7.12 -5.23
C PRO A 70 -11.80 -6.49 -3.96
N TYR A 71 -11.75 -5.16 -3.88
CA TYR A 71 -12.34 -4.41 -2.77
C TYR A 71 -12.87 -3.07 -3.25
N THR A 72 -13.77 -2.49 -2.45
CA THR A 72 -14.33 -1.17 -2.69
C THR A 72 -13.76 -0.18 -1.69
N ASP A 73 -13.45 1.02 -2.18
CA ASP A 73 -13.00 2.13 -1.36
C ASP A 73 -13.67 3.40 -1.88
N ASN A 74 -14.42 4.08 -1.02
CA ASN A 74 -15.18 5.27 -1.37
C ASN A 74 -16.03 5.13 -2.66
N ASN A 75 -16.82 4.04 -2.76
CA ASN A 75 -17.65 3.67 -3.92
C ASN A 75 -16.89 3.38 -5.23
N ILE A 76 -15.55 3.27 -5.19
CA ILE A 76 -14.73 2.86 -6.32
C ILE A 76 -14.31 1.40 -6.13
N SER A 77 -14.57 0.55 -7.13
CA SER A 77 -14.17 -0.85 -7.14
C SER A 77 -12.75 -1.01 -7.68
N PHE A 78 -11.88 -1.61 -6.88
CA PHE A 78 -10.50 -1.94 -7.26
C PHE A 78 -10.39 -3.43 -7.59
N PHE A 79 -10.17 -3.72 -8.87
CA PHE A 79 -9.90 -5.07 -9.34
C PHE A 79 -8.41 -5.35 -9.30
N ARG A 80 -8.00 -6.36 -8.52
CA ARG A 80 -6.61 -6.81 -8.43
C ARG A 80 -6.49 -8.17 -9.11
N GLN A 81 -6.04 -8.18 -10.35
CA GLN A 81 -5.80 -9.42 -11.07
C GLN A 81 -4.33 -9.84 -10.89
N GLY A 82 -4.12 -11.09 -10.48
CA GLY A 82 -2.79 -11.70 -10.53
C GLY A 82 -2.38 -11.89 -11.97
N GLY A 83 -1.18 -11.44 -12.34
CA GLY A 83 -0.62 -11.70 -13.65
C GLY A 83 -0.30 -13.18 -13.85
N SER A 84 -0.19 -13.62 -15.11
CA SER A 84 0.21 -15.00 -15.43
C SER A 84 1.52 -15.38 -14.75
N PRO A 85 1.67 -16.64 -14.30
CA PRO A 85 2.91 -17.15 -13.77
C PRO A 85 4.06 -16.96 -14.77
N TYR A 86 5.21 -16.52 -14.28
CA TYR A 86 6.42 -16.33 -15.08
C TYR A 86 7.46 -17.37 -14.71
N PHE A 87 7.85 -18.19 -15.68
CA PHE A 87 8.83 -19.26 -15.50
C PHE A 87 10.20 -18.82 -16.03
N GLY A 88 11.25 -19.16 -15.31
CA GLY A 88 12.62 -18.93 -15.73
C GLY A 88 13.57 -19.98 -15.20
N MET A 89 14.74 -20.03 -15.83
CA MET A 89 15.81 -20.96 -15.50
C MET A 89 17.16 -20.25 -15.56
N GLU A 90 18.06 -20.65 -14.66
CA GLU A 90 19.40 -20.09 -14.51
C GLU A 90 20.41 -21.23 -14.49
N LEU A 91 21.52 -21.07 -15.21
CA LEU A 91 22.68 -21.95 -15.15
C LEU A 91 23.87 -21.12 -14.66
N ASN A 92 24.47 -21.52 -13.54
CA ASN A 92 25.66 -20.89 -13.00
C ASN A 92 26.81 -21.88 -13.06
N PHE A 93 27.97 -21.44 -13.54
CA PHE A 93 29.21 -22.22 -13.54
C PHE A 93 30.21 -21.57 -12.61
N ASN A 94 30.79 -22.36 -11.71
CA ASN A 94 31.93 -21.93 -10.89
C ASN A 94 33.18 -22.47 -11.58
N LEU A 95 33.95 -21.57 -12.22
CA LEU A 95 35.26 -21.88 -12.81
C LEU A 95 36.34 -21.93 -11.74
#